data_AF-A0A367I4A6-F1
#
_entry.id   AF-A0A367I4A6-F1
#
_cell.length_a   1.000
_cell.length_b   1.000
_cell.length_c   1.000
_cell.angle_alpha   90.00
_cell.angle_beta   90.00
_cell.angle_gamma   90.00
#
_symmetry.space_group_name_H-M   'P 1'
#
loop_
_entity.id
_entity.type
_entity.pdbx_description
1 polymer ?
#
loop_
_entity_poly.entity_id
_entity_poly.type
_entity_poly.pdbx_seq_one_letter_code
_entity_poly.pdbx_strand_id
1 'polypeptide(L)'
;MSEVRNLPGRAATPGKRTSPWKERIVLITCIVGVWQIGDEVIGALDPHIGWWAKPAAVIGLGLLALIVANQLILFIEKLQGVR
;
A
#
# COMPACT_ATOMS: atom_id res chain seq x y z
N MET A 1 25.74 -6.00 -1.20
CA MET A 1 24.36 -5.72 -0.75
C MET A 1 23.67 -4.96 -1.87
N SER A 2 22.66 -5.56 -2.52
CA SER A 2 21.87 -4.87 -3.54
C SER A 2 21.19 -3.66 -2.91
N GLU A 3 21.35 -2.49 -3.50
CA GLU A 3 20.77 -1.24 -3.02
C GLU A 3 19.23 -1.37 -3.02
N VAL A 4 18.67 -1.60 -1.84
CA VAL A 4 17.25 -1.83 -1.66
C VAL A 4 16.57 -0.47 -1.78
N ARG A 5 16.07 -0.16 -2.97
CA ARG A 5 15.44 1.13 -3.28
C ARG A 5 14.19 1.34 -2.42
N ASN A 6 14.11 2.51 -1.78
CA ASN A 6 12.93 2.97 -1.04
C ASN A 6 11.74 3.17 -1.97
N LEU A 7 10.54 3.28 -1.40
CA LEU A 7 9.35 3.55 -2.20
C LEU A 7 9.47 4.84 -3.03
N PRO A 8 8.92 4.86 -4.25
CA PRO A 8 8.91 6.06 -5.09
C PRO A 8 8.23 7.21 -4.33
N GLY A 9 8.88 8.38 -4.28
CA GLY A 9 8.45 9.54 -3.50
C GLY A 9 9.14 9.71 -2.14
N ARG A 10 9.90 8.72 -1.66
CA ARG A 10 10.73 8.81 -0.44
C ARG A 10 12.22 9.05 -0.73
N ALA A 11 12.52 9.69 -1.88
CA ALA A 11 13.89 10.00 -2.25
C ALA A 11 14.47 11.05 -1.29
N ALA A 12 15.41 10.59 -0.46
CA ALA A 12 16.49 11.38 0.15
C ALA A 12 16.09 12.59 1.01
N THR A 13 15.25 12.41 2.04
CA THR A 13 15.31 13.33 3.19
C THR A 13 16.49 12.93 4.10
N PRO A 14 17.56 13.74 4.23
CA PRO A 14 18.67 13.42 5.11
C PRO A 14 18.15 13.46 6.55
N GLY A 15 18.03 12.29 7.19
CA GLY A 15 17.52 12.15 8.57
C GLY A 15 16.43 11.09 8.76
N LYS A 16 15.73 10.68 7.70
CA LYS A 16 14.64 9.70 7.76
C LYS A 16 15.01 8.38 7.11
N ARG A 17 15.76 7.54 7.82
CA ARG A 17 15.89 6.12 7.46
C ARG A 17 14.74 5.35 8.10
N THR A 18 13.57 5.35 7.48
CA THR A 18 12.73 4.16 7.59
C THR A 18 13.45 3.01 6.93
N SER A 19 13.57 1.87 7.61
CA SER A 19 14.22 0.72 6.99
C SER A 19 13.42 0.33 5.74
N PRO A 20 14.06 0.11 4.59
CA PRO A 20 13.35 -0.30 3.36
C PRO A 20 12.59 -1.62 3.55
N TRP A 21 12.98 -2.42 4.54
CA TRP A 21 12.24 -3.61 4.97
C TRP A 21 10.91 -3.29 5.66
N LYS A 22 10.83 -2.23 6.48
CA LYS A 22 9.58 -1.80 7.12
C LYS A 22 8.55 -1.40 6.08
N GLU A 23 8.96 -0.66 5.06
CA GLU A 23 8.10 -0.24 3.96
C GLU A 23 7.53 -1.44 3.19
N ARG A 24 8.38 -2.44 2.90
CA ARG A 24 7.97 -3.67 2.21
C ARG A 24 7.01 -4.52 3.03
N ILE A 25 7.27 -4.70 4.34
CA ILE A 25 6.38 -5.48 5.21
C ILE A 25 5.01 -4.81 5.27
N VAL A 26 4.94 -3.50 5.49
CA VAL A 26 3.66 -2.78 5.53
C VAL A 26 2.91 -2.91 4.21
N LEU A 27 3.61 -2.77 3.08
CA LEU A 27 3.00 -2.95 1.76
C LEU A 27 2.47 -4.37 1.53
N ILE A 28 3.27 -5.40 1.85
CA ILE A 28 2.84 -6.79 1.72
C ILE A 28 1.60 -7.04 2.58
N THR A 29 1.59 -6.55 3.82
CA THR A 29 0.42 -6.67 4.71
C THR A 29 -0.81 -5.97 4.13
N CYS A 30 -0.65 -4.77 3.55
CA CYS A 30 -1.75 -4.06 2.89
C CYS A 30 -2.27 -4.81 1.65
N ILE A 31 -1.37 -5.40 0.84
CA ILE A 31 -1.74 -6.19 -0.33
C ILE A 31 -2.50 -7.46 0.09
N VAL A 32 -2.03 -8.15 1.13
CA VAL A 32 -2.71 -9.34 1.68
C VAL A 32 -4.08 -8.96 2.26
N GLY A 33 -4.18 -7.84 2.97
CA GLY A 33 -5.46 -7.34 3.48
C GLY A 33 -6.44 -7.03 2.36
N VAL A 34 -5.98 -6.39 1.30
CA VAL A 34 -6.76 -6.13 0.08
C VAL A 34 -7.19 -7.42 -0.61
N TRP A 35 -6.33 -8.43 -0.66
CA TRP A 35 -6.67 -9.74 -1.24
C TRP A 35 -7.84 -10.40 -0.50
N GLN A 36 -7.88 -10.31 0.83
CA GLN A 36 -8.98 -10.90 1.61
C GLN A 36 -10.35 -10.27 1.36
N ILE A 37 -10.39 -8.96 1.11
CA ILE A 37 -11.65 -8.24 0.81
C ILE A 37 -11.92 -8.13 -0.69
N GLY A 38 -11.03 -8.66 -1.53
CA GLY A 38 -11.08 -8.48 -2.99
C GLY A 38 -12.34 -9.05 -3.60
N ASP A 39 -12.72 -10.26 -3.21
CA ASP A 39 -13.91 -10.94 -3.76
C ASP A 39 -15.21 -10.23 -3.36
N GLU A 40 -15.29 -9.66 -2.14
CA GLU A 40 -16.45 -8.87 -1.69
C GLU A 40 -16.58 -7.56 -2.48
N VAL A 41 -15.46 -6.87 -2.72
CA VAL A 41 -15.45 -5.61 -3.48
C VAL A 41 -15.78 -5.86 -4.95
N ILE A 42 -15.25 -6.95 -5.53
CA ILE A 42 -15.59 -7.37 -6.90
C ILE A 42 -17.08 -7.71 -6.97
N GLY A 43 -17.61 -8.51 -6.04
CA GLY A 43 -19.03 -8.86 -5.98
C GLY A 43 -19.94 -7.64 -5.82
N ALA A 44 -19.51 -6.63 -5.07
CA ALA A 44 -20.24 -5.37 -4.94
C ALA A 44 -20.19 -4.50 -6.22
N LEU A 45 -19.08 -4.54 -6.97
CA LEU A 45 -18.93 -3.79 -8.23
C LEU A 45 -19.57 -4.49 -9.44
N ASP A 46 -19.64 -5.81 -9.43
CA ASP A 46 -20.18 -6.63 -10.52
C ASP A 46 -21.57 -6.17 -11.01
N PRO A 47 -22.57 -5.89 -10.14
CA PRO A 47 -23.88 -5.41 -10.58
C PRO A 47 -23.86 -4.00 -11.18
N HIS A 48 -22.82 -3.21 -10.95
CA HIS A 48 -22.74 -1.82 -11.43
C HIS A 48 -21.93 -1.68 -12.72
N ILE A 49 -20.89 -2.49 -12.89
CA ILE A 49 -19.88 -2.29 -13.95
C ILE A 49 -19.62 -3.59 -14.75
N GLY A 50 -20.28 -4.69 -14.39
CA GLY A 50 -20.23 -5.98 -15.09
C GLY A 50 -18.80 -6.47 -15.28
N TRP A 51 -18.42 -6.78 -16.53
CA TRP A 51 -17.09 -7.26 -16.87
C TRP A 51 -15.94 -6.35 -16.39
N TRP A 52 -16.17 -5.03 -16.30
CA TRP A 52 -15.16 -4.07 -15.84
C TRP A 52 -14.98 -4.06 -14.32
N ALA A 53 -15.85 -4.73 -13.55
CA ALA A 53 -15.77 -4.78 -12.10
C ALA A 53 -14.43 -5.34 -11.62
N LYS A 54 -13.95 -6.43 -12.24
CA LYS A 54 -12.67 -7.06 -11.90
C LYS A 54 -11.47 -6.14 -12.10
N PRO A 55 -11.21 -5.59 -13.31
CA PRO A 55 -10.07 -4.69 -13.50
C PRO A 55 -10.21 -3.39 -12.70
N ALA A 56 -11.42 -2.84 -12.56
CA ALA A 56 -11.66 -1.63 -11.76
C ALA A 56 -11.38 -1.87 -10.26
N ALA A 57 -11.83 -3.00 -9.71
CA ALA A 57 -11.57 -3.38 -8.32
C ALA A 57 -10.07 -3.59 -8.08
N VAL A 58 -9.37 -4.30 -8.98
CA VAL A 58 -7.91 -4.54 -8.84
C VAL A 58 -7.14 -3.22 -8.86
N ILE A 59 -7.46 -2.30 -9.78
CA ILE A 59 -6.80 -0.99 -9.86
C ILE A 59 -7.13 -0.14 -8.63
N GLY A 60 -8.40 -0.06 -8.25
CA GLY A 60 -8.87 0.73 -7.11
C GLY A 60 -8.29 0.25 -5.80
N LEU A 61 -8.33 -1.06 -5.55
CA LEU A 61 -7.76 -1.67 -4.36
C LEU A 61 -6.23 -1.58 -4.33
N GLY A 62 -5.56 -1.70 -5.48
CA GLY A 62 -4.11 -1.51 -5.58
C GLY A 62 -3.69 -0.08 -5.21
N LEU A 63 -4.40 0.93 -5.73
CA LEU A 63 -4.18 2.32 -5.35
C LEU A 63 -4.46 2.57 -3.87
N LEU A 64 -5.55 2.01 -3.35
CA LEU A 64 -5.93 2.15 -1.95
C LEU A 64 -4.88 1.51 -1.03
N ALA A 65 -4.36 0.33 -1.36
CA ALA A 65 -3.27 -0.32 -0.64
C ALA A 65 -2.01 0.55 -0.59
N LEU A 66 -1.63 1.17 -1.71
CA LEU A 66 -0.47 2.07 -1.76
C LEU A 66 -0.65 3.30 -0.86
N ILE A 67 -1.83 3.93 -0.91
CA ILE A 67 -2.15 5.10 -0.09
C ILE A 67 -2.16 4.72 1.40
N VAL A 68 -2.83 3.64 1.77
CA VAL A 68 -2.92 3.15 3.15
C VAL A 68 -1.55 2.77 3.68
N ALA A 69 -0.73 2.07 2.89
CA ALA A 69 0.62 1.72 3.28
C ALA A 69 1.46 2.98 3.53
N ASN A 70 1.38 3.99 2.67
CA ASN A 70 2.10 5.24 2.87
C ASN A 70 1.66 5.96 4.16
N GLN A 71 0.35 6.03 4.43
CA GLN A 71 -0.19 6.63 5.66
C GLN A 71 0.22 5.85 6.92
N LEU A 72 0.20 4.52 6.87
CA LEU A 72 0.64 3.67 7.98
C LEU A 72 2.12 3.87 8.27
N ILE A 73 2.97 3.95 7.25
CA ILE A 73 4.41 4.17 7.47
C ILE A 73 4.64 5.55 8.10
N LEU A 74 3.94 6.59 7.62
CA LEU A 74 4.00 7.93 8.23
C LEU A 74 3.49 7.93 9.69
N PHE A 75 2.45 7.16 9.99
CA PHE A 75 1.93 7.02 11.34
C PHE A 75 2.93 6.31 12.26
N ILE A 76 3.54 5.21 11.79
CA ILE A 76 4.58 4.49 12.51
C ILE A 76 5.80 5.38 12.75
N GLU A 77 6.21 6.20 11.76
CA GLU A 77 7.28 7.19 11.93
C GLU A 77 6.95 8.21 13.03
N LYS A 78 5.72 8.76 13.03
CA LYS A 78 5.26 9.67 14.09
C LYS A 78 5.29 9.02 15.47
N LEU A 79 4.84 7.77 15.59
CA LEU A 79 4.88 7.02 16.86
C LEU A 79 6.30 6.72 17.33
N GLN A 80 7.22 6.50 16.39
CA GLN A 80 8.64 6.27 16.69
C GLN A 80 9.41 7.56 17.02
N GLY A 81 8.75 8.72 17.02
CA GLY A 81 9.40 10.02 17.25
C GLY A 81 10.35 10.44 16.13
N VAL A 82 10.32 9.75 14.98
CA VAL A 82 11.13 10.05 13.81
C VAL A 82 10.39 11.12 13.00
N ARG A 83 10.75 12.38 13.22
CA ARG A 83 10.07 13.55 12.63
C ARG A 83 10.56 13.91 11.24
#